data_AF-A0A660ZFB9-F1
#
_entry.id   AF-A0A660ZFB9-F1
#
_cell.length_a   1.000
_cell.length_b   1.000
_cell.length_c   1.000
_cell.angle_alpha   90.00
_cell.angle_beta   90.00
_cell.angle_gamma   90.00
#
_symmetry.space_group_name_H-M   'P 1'
#
loop_
_entity.id
_entity.type
_entity.pdbx_description
1 polymer ?
#
loop_
_entity_poly.entity_id
_entity_poly.type
_entity_poly.pdbx_seq_one_letter_code
_entity_poly.pdbx_strand_id
1 'polypeptide(L)'
;MRSFKKEVLDFLEQNDFENNFKKIHKFEAKKLVNALFPFLYNTDKRIKDRTIMAMGEVVSKIAKDDLDFARTIMRRLMLSLTEESGGIGWGAPEAMGEIMARSEKLAEEYHKILISYTLGGGNELDFEDLQKDVIAGLKRLSQVHPELVKEVEHLLR
;
A
#
# COMPACT_ATOMS: atom_id res chain seq x y z
N MET A 1 8.76 14.81 18.76
CA MET A 1 8.14 13.89 17.79
C MET A 1 8.71 13.96 16.36
N ARG A 2 9.58 14.93 16.02
CA ARG A 2 10.23 15.06 14.69
C ARG A 2 11.34 14.03 14.39
N SER A 3 11.97 13.37 15.38
CA SER A 3 13.14 12.53 15.10
C SER A 3 12.81 11.23 14.37
N PHE A 4 11.73 10.54 14.74
CA PHE A 4 11.41 9.24 14.14
C PHE A 4 10.92 9.34 12.70
N LYS A 5 10.04 10.31 12.39
CA LYS A 5 9.61 10.53 11.00
C LYS A 5 10.79 10.91 10.10
N LYS A 6 11.74 11.70 10.64
CA LYS A 6 12.98 12.03 9.93
C LYS A 6 13.84 10.78 9.72
N GLU A 7 14.02 9.95 10.75
CA GLU A 7 14.76 8.68 10.64
C GLU A 7 14.16 7.74 9.58
N VAL A 8 12.83 7.65 9.50
CA VAL A 8 12.14 6.89 8.46
C VAL A 8 12.36 7.50 7.07
N LEU A 9 12.31 8.83 6.96
CA LEU A 9 12.61 9.50 5.69
C LEU A 9 14.06 9.27 5.27
N ASP A 10 15.02 9.46 6.17
CA ASP A 10 16.44 9.22 5.94
C ASP A 10 16.69 7.77 5.49
N PHE A 11 15.94 6.79 6.04
CA PHE A 11 15.96 5.40 5.58
C PHE A 11 15.41 5.24 4.15
N LEU A 12 14.26 5.86 3.85
CA LEU A 12 13.65 5.83 2.51
C LEU A 12 14.51 6.56 1.46
N GLU A 13 15.34 7.51 1.85
CA GLU A 13 16.19 8.30 0.94
C GLU A 13 17.55 7.62 0.64
N GLN A 14 17.92 6.57 1.36
CA GLN A 14 19.21 5.89 1.18
C GLN A 14 19.42 5.45 -0.28
N ASN A 15 20.59 5.77 -0.85
CA ASN A 15 20.89 5.39 -2.24
C ASN A 15 20.84 3.87 -2.44
N ASP A 16 21.32 3.12 -1.45
CA ASP A 16 21.39 1.66 -1.45
C ASP A 16 20.17 1.01 -0.75
N PHE A 17 18.98 1.59 -0.95
CA PHE A 17 17.75 1.18 -0.26
C PHE A 17 17.44 -0.31 -0.42
N GLU A 18 17.58 -0.86 -1.61
CA GLU A 18 17.23 -2.26 -1.89
C GLU A 18 18.08 -3.24 -1.07
N ASN A 19 19.40 -3.05 -1.06
CA ASN A 19 20.31 -3.89 -0.26
C ASN A 19 20.09 -3.69 1.24
N ASN A 20 19.67 -2.50 1.65
CA ASN A 20 19.44 -2.15 3.05
C ASN A 20 17.99 -2.37 3.52
N PHE A 21 17.09 -2.82 2.63
CA PHE A 21 15.66 -2.87 2.93
C PHE A 21 15.35 -3.75 4.15
N LYS A 22 16.09 -4.84 4.35
CA LYS A 22 15.98 -5.72 5.53
C LYS A 22 16.17 -4.99 6.87
N LYS A 23 16.85 -3.84 6.89
CA LYS A 23 16.99 -3.01 8.10
C LYS A 23 15.66 -2.43 8.58
N ILE A 24 14.61 -2.46 7.75
CA ILE A 24 13.26 -2.06 8.13
C ILE A 24 12.74 -2.80 9.37
N HIS A 25 13.19 -4.04 9.59
CA HIS A 25 12.81 -4.84 10.75
C HIS A 25 13.44 -4.39 12.07
N LYS A 26 14.40 -3.45 12.04
CA LYS A 26 14.95 -2.84 13.26
C LYS A 26 13.99 -1.84 13.89
N PHE A 27 13.04 -1.32 13.12
CA PHE A 27 12.00 -0.45 13.63
C PHE A 27 10.87 -1.25 14.27
N GLU A 28 10.22 -0.66 15.27
CA GLU A 28 8.95 -1.21 15.78
C GLU A 28 7.87 -1.05 14.70
N ALA A 29 7.22 -2.16 14.34
CA ALA A 29 6.38 -2.25 13.15
C ALA A 29 5.15 -1.32 13.20
N LYS A 30 4.43 -1.27 14.35
CA LYS A 30 3.23 -0.43 14.51
C LYS A 30 3.57 1.06 14.49
N LYS A 31 4.71 1.46 15.03
CA LYS A 31 5.21 2.84 14.97
C LYS A 31 5.67 3.20 13.57
N LEU A 32 6.36 2.29 12.88
CA LEU A 32 6.85 2.49 11.52
C LEU A 32 5.70 2.65 10.52
N VAL A 33 4.72 1.76 10.51
CA VAL A 33 3.57 1.86 9.58
C VAL A 33 2.86 3.21 9.73
N ASN A 34 2.69 3.69 10.96
CA ASN A 34 2.10 5.00 11.22
C ASN A 34 2.96 6.17 10.70
N ALA A 35 4.28 6.03 10.71
CA ALA A 35 5.20 7.03 10.17
C ALA A 35 5.27 7.01 8.64
N LEU A 36 4.94 5.88 7.99
CA LEU A 36 4.95 5.73 6.53
C LEU A 36 3.76 6.40 5.84
N PHE A 37 2.58 6.42 6.47
CA PHE A 37 1.35 6.96 5.87
C PHE A 37 1.50 8.33 5.17
N PRO A 38 2.14 9.35 5.78
CA PRO A 38 2.28 10.65 5.11
C PRO A 38 3.16 10.62 3.86
N PHE A 39 4.04 9.62 3.70
CA PHE A 39 4.95 9.52 2.56
C PHE A 39 4.32 8.84 1.34
N LEU A 40 3.12 8.26 1.46
CA LEU A 40 2.33 7.78 0.31
C LEU A 40 1.92 8.93 -0.61
N TYR A 41 1.77 10.13 -0.05
CA TYR A 41 1.41 11.37 -0.75
C TYR A 41 2.64 12.17 -1.21
N ASN A 42 3.84 11.60 -1.15
CA ASN A 42 5.06 12.32 -1.52
C ASN A 42 5.14 12.49 -3.04
N THR A 43 5.51 13.68 -3.50
CA THR A 43 5.68 13.99 -4.93
C THR A 43 6.99 13.43 -5.50
N ASP A 44 7.99 13.15 -4.66
CA ASP A 44 9.16 12.37 -5.06
C ASP A 44 8.74 10.91 -5.24
N LYS A 45 8.62 10.49 -6.51
CA LYS A 45 8.24 9.13 -6.89
C LYS A 45 9.12 8.07 -6.24
N ARG A 46 10.42 8.32 -6.08
CA ARG A 46 11.35 7.37 -5.45
C ARG A 46 10.96 7.13 -3.99
N ILE A 47 10.59 8.19 -3.26
CA ILE A 47 10.14 8.08 -1.87
C ILE A 47 8.77 7.41 -1.81
N LYS A 48 7.84 7.74 -2.71
CA LYS A 48 6.52 7.08 -2.82
C LYS A 48 6.67 5.57 -3.03
N ASP A 49 7.42 5.15 -4.05
CA ASP A 49 7.62 3.74 -4.40
C ASP A 49 8.24 2.95 -3.22
N ARG A 50 9.27 3.52 -2.58
CA ARG A 50 9.93 2.91 -1.41
C ARG A 50 9.01 2.84 -0.20
N THR A 51 8.14 3.83 -0.02
CA THR A 51 7.11 3.82 1.03
C THR A 51 6.11 2.71 0.79
N ILE A 52 5.65 2.50 -0.45
CA ILE A 52 4.74 1.40 -0.82
C ILE A 52 5.37 0.05 -0.49
N MET A 53 6.63 -0.18 -0.92
CA MET A 53 7.37 -1.41 -0.59
C MET A 53 7.48 -1.62 0.93
N ALA A 54 7.83 -0.55 1.67
CA ALA A 54 7.94 -0.57 3.13
C ALA A 54 6.59 -0.88 3.81
N MET A 55 5.49 -0.32 3.32
CA MET A 55 4.14 -0.60 3.80
C MET A 55 3.81 -2.09 3.62
N GLY A 56 4.05 -2.65 2.45
CA GLY A 56 3.83 -4.07 2.19
C GLY A 56 4.56 -4.96 3.20
N GLU A 57 5.86 -4.72 3.37
CA GLU A 57 6.70 -5.54 4.26
C GLU A 57 6.27 -5.43 5.73
N VAL A 58 6.05 -4.20 6.20
CA VAL A 58 5.72 -3.95 7.62
C VAL A 58 4.33 -4.46 7.94
N VAL A 59 3.35 -4.24 7.07
CA VAL A 59 1.97 -4.68 7.32
C VAL A 59 1.84 -6.20 7.18
N SER A 60 2.56 -6.85 6.25
CA SER A 60 2.63 -8.31 6.20
C SER A 60 3.23 -8.89 7.47
N LYS A 61 4.30 -8.29 8.01
CA LYS A 61 4.86 -8.68 9.31
C LYS A 61 3.84 -8.52 10.44
N ILE A 62 3.15 -7.37 10.50
CA ILE A 62 2.08 -7.13 11.48
C ILE A 62 0.98 -8.20 11.35
N ALA A 63 0.55 -8.53 10.13
CA ALA A 63 -0.54 -9.48 9.90
C ALA A 63 -0.24 -10.90 10.42
N LYS A 64 1.04 -11.27 10.53
CA LYS A 64 1.47 -12.55 11.13
C LYS A 64 1.26 -12.57 12.65
N ASP A 65 1.44 -11.44 13.31
CA ASP A 65 1.39 -11.31 14.77
C ASP A 65 0.02 -10.80 15.27
N ASP A 66 -0.63 -9.94 14.51
CA ASP A 66 -1.85 -9.19 14.86
C ASP A 66 -2.64 -8.82 13.59
N LEU A 67 -3.41 -9.78 13.09
CA LEU A 67 -4.21 -9.62 11.87
C LEU A 67 -5.28 -8.52 12.00
N ASP A 68 -5.86 -8.32 13.18
CA ASP A 68 -6.88 -7.29 13.39
C ASP A 68 -6.31 -5.88 13.31
N PHE A 69 -5.08 -5.68 13.77
CA PHE A 69 -4.36 -4.43 13.55
C PHE A 69 -4.02 -4.23 12.07
N ALA A 70 -3.61 -5.28 11.35
CA ALA A 70 -3.38 -5.20 9.90
C ALA A 70 -4.66 -4.84 9.13
N ARG A 71 -5.81 -5.42 9.48
CA ARG A 71 -7.12 -5.04 8.93
C ARG A 71 -7.48 -3.59 9.23
N THR A 72 -7.10 -3.07 10.39
CA THR A 72 -7.28 -1.66 10.73
C THR A 72 -6.46 -0.74 9.81
N ILE A 73 -5.25 -1.15 9.44
CA ILE A 73 -4.43 -0.43 8.46
C ILE A 73 -5.07 -0.47 7.07
N MET A 74 -5.57 -1.63 6.62
CA MET A 74 -6.28 -1.75 5.34
C MET A 74 -7.53 -0.85 5.31
N ARG A 75 -8.35 -0.87 6.38
CA ARG A 75 -9.50 0.04 6.51
C ARG A 75 -9.09 1.51 6.47
N ARG A 76 -7.95 1.88 7.07
CA ARG A 76 -7.45 3.25 7.02
C ARG A 76 -7.04 3.67 5.60
N LEU A 77 -6.46 2.77 4.81
CA LEU A 77 -6.17 3.02 3.39
C LEU A 77 -7.47 3.21 2.60
N MET A 78 -8.46 2.34 2.81
CA MET A 78 -9.78 2.48 2.18
C MET A 78 -10.47 3.79 2.54
N LEU A 79 -10.46 4.16 3.82
CA LEU A 79 -11.04 5.43 4.28
C LEU A 79 -10.33 6.65 3.66
N SER A 80 -9.04 6.56 3.33
CA SER A 80 -8.34 7.66 2.64
C SER A 80 -8.78 7.85 1.19
N LEU A 81 -9.52 6.89 0.61
CA LEU A 81 -10.08 6.96 -0.74
C LEU A 81 -11.50 7.52 -0.76
N THR A 82 -12.10 7.81 0.40
CA THR A 82 -13.43 8.43 0.48
C THR A 82 -13.31 9.95 0.50
N GLU A 83 -14.30 10.63 -0.09
CA GLU A 83 -14.38 12.10 -0.15
C GLU A 83 -14.35 12.74 1.26
N GLU A 84 -14.87 12.04 2.26
CA GLU A 84 -14.97 12.52 3.65
C GLU A 84 -13.60 12.66 4.35
N SER A 85 -12.55 12.02 3.83
CA SER A 85 -11.23 12.00 4.46
C SER A 85 -10.44 13.31 4.32
N GLY A 86 -10.92 14.23 3.46
CA GLY A 86 -10.26 15.51 3.18
C GLY A 86 -8.95 15.39 2.37
N GLY A 87 -8.61 14.19 1.89
CA GLY A 87 -7.49 13.92 1.01
C GLY A 87 -7.92 13.02 -0.16
N ILE A 88 -7.13 13.00 -1.23
CA ILE A 88 -7.46 12.24 -2.45
C ILE A 88 -7.04 10.76 -2.33
N GLY A 89 -6.25 10.39 -1.31
CA GLY A 89 -5.85 8.99 -1.12
C GLY A 89 -4.72 8.50 -2.04
N TRP A 90 -3.90 9.42 -2.59
CA TRP A 90 -2.77 9.07 -3.45
C TRP A 90 -1.86 8.00 -2.84
N GLY A 91 -1.51 7.00 -3.64
CA GLY A 91 -0.67 5.87 -3.23
C GLY A 91 -1.36 4.83 -2.34
N ALA A 92 -2.57 5.07 -1.86
CA ALA A 92 -3.30 4.08 -1.06
C ALA A 92 -3.65 2.80 -1.85
N PRO A 93 -4.12 2.87 -3.11
CA PRO A 93 -4.42 1.65 -3.88
C PRO A 93 -3.17 0.81 -4.17
N GLU A 94 -2.06 1.48 -4.50
CA GLU A 94 -0.76 0.81 -4.69
C GLU A 94 -0.27 0.14 -3.40
N ALA A 95 -0.38 0.82 -2.26
CA ALA A 95 -0.03 0.26 -0.96
C ALA A 95 -0.91 -0.95 -0.61
N MET A 96 -2.22 -0.88 -0.86
CA MET A 96 -3.12 -2.02 -0.69
C MET A 96 -2.65 -3.21 -1.53
N GLY A 97 -2.35 -2.99 -2.82
CA GLY A 97 -1.85 -4.02 -3.72
C GLY A 97 -0.55 -4.68 -3.24
N GLU A 98 0.43 -3.87 -2.82
CA GLU A 98 1.71 -4.37 -2.29
C GLU A 98 1.56 -5.14 -0.97
N ILE A 99 0.65 -4.70 -0.08
CA ILE A 99 0.34 -5.40 1.17
C ILE A 99 -0.27 -6.78 0.88
N MET A 100 -1.26 -6.82 -0.02
CA MET A 100 -1.93 -8.06 -0.41
C MET A 100 -0.95 -9.01 -1.11
N ALA A 101 -0.08 -8.51 -1.98
CA ALA A 101 0.98 -9.32 -2.61
C ALA A 101 1.92 -10.00 -1.59
N ARG A 102 2.03 -9.48 -0.36
CA ARG A 102 2.88 -10.04 0.71
C ARG A 102 2.12 -10.75 1.81
N SER A 103 0.78 -10.74 1.78
CA SER A 103 -0.06 -11.28 2.85
C SER A 103 -1.30 -11.93 2.26
N GLU A 104 -1.23 -13.26 2.08
CA GLU A 104 -2.31 -14.08 1.53
C GLU A 104 -3.66 -13.84 2.23
N LYS A 105 -3.68 -13.82 3.57
CA LYS A 105 -4.91 -13.55 4.35
C LYS A 105 -5.54 -12.20 4.03
N LEU A 106 -4.72 -11.15 3.85
CA LEU A 106 -5.24 -9.83 3.47
C LEU A 106 -5.63 -9.79 1.99
N ALA A 107 -4.93 -10.54 1.14
CA ALA A 107 -5.29 -10.66 -0.27
C ALA A 107 -6.69 -11.29 -0.41
N GLU A 108 -6.96 -12.40 0.26
CA GLU A 108 -8.26 -13.07 0.27
C GLU A 108 -9.39 -12.13 0.71
N GLU A 109 -9.15 -11.30 1.73
CA GLU A 109 -10.15 -10.39 2.29
C GLU A 109 -10.39 -9.12 1.44
N TYR A 110 -9.34 -8.57 0.81
CA TYR A 110 -9.39 -7.22 0.25
C TYR A 110 -9.22 -7.12 -1.28
N HIS A 111 -8.85 -8.19 -1.99
CA HIS A 111 -8.63 -8.13 -3.44
C HIS A 111 -9.85 -7.60 -4.20
N LYS A 112 -11.05 -8.10 -3.87
CA LYS A 112 -12.31 -7.66 -4.50
C LYS A 112 -12.61 -6.18 -4.25
N ILE A 113 -12.20 -5.65 -3.11
CA ILE A 113 -12.37 -4.23 -2.79
C ILE A 113 -11.48 -3.39 -3.72
N LEU A 114 -10.20 -3.77 -3.87
CA LEU A 114 -9.30 -3.07 -4.80
C LEU A 114 -9.79 -3.19 -6.25
N ILE A 115 -10.32 -4.34 -6.65
CA ILE A 115 -10.96 -4.50 -7.97
C ILE A 115 -12.18 -3.59 -8.11
N SER A 116 -13.01 -3.46 -7.08
CA SER A 116 -14.20 -2.60 -7.17
C SER A 116 -13.89 -1.12 -7.43
N TYR A 117 -12.64 -0.69 -7.15
CA TYR A 117 -12.17 0.66 -7.42
C TYR A 117 -11.77 0.92 -8.88
N THR A 118 -11.69 -0.11 -9.73
CA THR A 118 -11.43 0.08 -11.17
C THR A 118 -12.62 0.74 -11.87
N LEU A 119 -12.38 1.34 -13.03
CA LEU A 119 -13.42 1.80 -13.96
C LEU A 119 -14.48 0.70 -14.19
N GLY A 120 -15.74 0.99 -13.85
CA GLY A 120 -16.84 0.02 -13.95
C GLY A 120 -16.89 -1.07 -12.86
N GLY A 121 -16.03 -1.00 -11.83
CA GLY A 121 -15.96 -1.96 -10.71
C GLY A 121 -17.02 -1.79 -9.61
N GLY A 122 -17.87 -0.77 -9.71
CA GLY A 122 -18.99 -0.50 -8.79
C GLY A 122 -18.66 0.45 -7.63
N ASN A 123 -17.39 0.69 -7.33
CA ASN A 123 -16.91 1.73 -6.39
C ASN A 123 -15.80 2.58 -7.04
N GLU A 124 -15.96 2.89 -8.32
CA GLU A 124 -14.94 3.58 -9.10
C GLU A 124 -14.45 4.88 -8.44
N LEU A 125 -13.14 5.12 -8.52
CA LEU A 125 -12.52 6.37 -8.06
C LEU A 125 -12.52 7.40 -9.20
N ASP A 126 -12.98 8.63 -8.91
CA ASP A 126 -13.21 9.67 -9.92
C ASP A 126 -11.94 10.21 -10.60
N PHE A 127 -10.79 10.14 -9.92
CA PHE A 127 -9.54 10.71 -10.44
C PHE A 127 -8.78 9.70 -11.31
N GLU A 128 -8.41 10.12 -12.53
CA GLU A 128 -7.64 9.29 -13.47
C GLU A 128 -6.32 8.78 -12.85
N ASP A 129 -5.64 9.62 -12.07
CA ASP A 129 -4.40 9.22 -11.40
C ASP A 129 -4.65 8.18 -10.28
N LEU A 130 -5.85 8.16 -9.67
CA LEU A 130 -6.21 7.10 -8.72
C LEU A 130 -6.52 5.80 -9.46
N GLN A 131 -7.16 5.88 -10.63
CA GLN A 131 -7.32 4.70 -11.49
C GLN A 131 -5.96 4.10 -11.85
N LYS A 132 -4.96 4.93 -12.19
CA LYS A 132 -3.58 4.46 -12.42
C LYS A 132 -2.99 3.78 -11.17
N ASP A 133 -3.18 4.36 -9.99
CA ASP A 133 -2.73 3.77 -8.73
C ASP A 133 -3.44 2.42 -8.44
N VAL A 134 -4.74 2.29 -8.75
CA VAL A 134 -5.49 1.02 -8.62
C VAL A 134 -4.91 -0.05 -9.54
N ILE A 135 -4.70 0.28 -10.82
CA ILE A 135 -4.09 -0.65 -11.79
C ILE A 135 -2.67 -1.03 -11.36
N ALA A 136 -1.86 -0.10 -10.87
CA ALA A 136 -0.53 -0.38 -10.35
C ALA A 136 -0.58 -1.31 -9.12
N GLY A 137 -1.52 -1.09 -8.19
CA GLY A 137 -1.77 -1.98 -7.06
C GLY A 137 -2.17 -3.40 -7.50
N LEU A 138 -3.09 -3.52 -8.46
CA LEU A 138 -3.51 -4.81 -9.01
C LEU A 138 -2.38 -5.51 -9.78
N LYS A 139 -1.52 -4.76 -10.50
CA LYS A 139 -0.31 -5.31 -11.14
C LYS A 139 0.63 -5.92 -10.11
N ARG A 140 0.87 -5.24 -8.97
CA ARG A 140 1.67 -5.81 -7.86
C ARG A 140 1.05 -7.09 -7.31
N LEU A 141 -0.26 -7.08 -7.07
CA LEU A 141 -0.97 -8.28 -6.60
C LEU A 141 -0.87 -9.43 -7.61
N SER A 142 -1.04 -9.15 -8.90
CA SER A 142 -1.03 -10.14 -9.98
C SER A 142 0.30 -10.90 -10.11
N GLN A 143 1.41 -10.28 -9.70
CA GLN A 143 2.73 -10.90 -9.76
C GLN A 143 2.88 -12.06 -8.76
N VAL A 144 2.08 -12.06 -7.70
CA VAL A 144 2.16 -13.08 -6.63
C VAL A 144 0.89 -13.93 -6.57
N HIS A 145 -0.27 -13.31 -6.79
CA HIS A 145 -1.60 -13.92 -6.71
C HIS A 145 -2.41 -13.68 -8.00
N PRO A 146 -1.96 -14.19 -9.15
CA PRO A 146 -2.62 -13.95 -10.44
C PRO A 146 -4.08 -14.44 -10.47
N GLU A 147 -4.41 -15.48 -9.71
CA GLU A 147 -5.75 -16.03 -9.58
C GLU A 147 -6.76 -15.03 -8.99
N LEU A 148 -6.32 -14.16 -8.09
CA LEU A 148 -7.19 -13.19 -7.41
C LEU A 148 -7.59 -12.01 -8.29
N VAL A 149 -6.91 -11.79 -9.41
CA VAL A 149 -7.14 -10.66 -10.33
C VAL A 149 -7.63 -11.08 -11.70
N LYS A 150 -7.97 -12.36 -11.89
CA LYS A 150 -8.33 -12.94 -13.18
C LYS A 150 -9.47 -12.22 -13.89
N GLU A 151 -10.46 -11.73 -13.13
CA GLU A 151 -11.61 -11.01 -13.70
C GLU A 151 -11.24 -9.65 -14.33
N VAL A 152 -10.15 -9.04 -13.88
CA VAL A 152 -9.64 -7.75 -14.38
C VAL A 152 -8.33 -7.88 -15.13
N GLU A 153 -7.89 -9.08 -15.50
CA GLU A 153 -6.62 -9.31 -16.22
C GLU A 153 -6.50 -8.46 -17.50
N HIS A 154 -7.62 -8.21 -18.18
CA HIS A 154 -7.67 -7.37 -19.36
C HIS A 154 -7.26 -5.91 -19.12
N LEU A 155 -7.38 -5.42 -17.88
CA LEU A 155 -6.95 -4.08 -17.46
C LEU A 155 -5.46 -4.02 -17.10
N LEU A 156 -4.80 -5.17 -16.91
CA LEU A 156 -3.41 -5.26 -16.43
C LEU A 156 -2.39 -5.40 -17.57
N ARG A 157 -2.83 -5.34 -18.82
CA ARG A 157 -1.97 -5.48 -20.00
C ARG A 157 -1.09 -4.26 -20.25
#